data_AF-A0A267T8U8-F1
#
_entry.id   AF-A0A267T8U8-F1
#
_cell.length_a   1.000
_cell.length_b   1.000
_cell.length_c   1.000
_cell.angle_alpha   90.00
_cell.angle_beta   90.00
_cell.angle_gamma   90.00
#
_symmetry.space_group_name_H-M   'P 1'
#
loop_
_entity.id
_entity.type
_entity.pdbx_description
1 polymer ?
#
loop_
_entity_poly.entity_id
_entity_poly.type
_entity_poly.pdbx_seq_one_letter_code
_entity_poly.pdbx_strand_id
1 'polypeptide(L)'
;MSNAFLSKQLPRQSNCTKKTVNTLVKYLYSMSLVYIEKIPSSLRTAFENTIRAICDDLGIANPDWLMIVMWAESRLNPQAKNPSSTATGLIQFLEAIARSIGTTTAALAKMNHVQQLPYVKAYLQQAIKSRGVPKDAYQLYFLVHFPSAFGKSDTTVLYRAGSSAYSANPLDYNKDSVVTVAEVKIFLQKACPVGYDINNLEKKGSLSSQTGKLLLWVLGISFFALTGYFMYKPDSWESFKEWIKDFIKHSIRGVRHEFS
;
A
#
# COMPACT_ATOMS: atom_id res chain seq x y z
N MET A 1 -26.20 -39.19 -54.75
CA MET A 1 -24.79 -38.74 -54.67
C MET A 1 -24.82 -37.30 -54.16
N SER A 2 -24.94 -37.09 -52.85
CA SER A 2 -23.93 -37.12 -51.77
C SER A 2 -22.91 -35.98 -51.81
N ASN A 3 -22.85 -35.30 -50.66
CA ASN A 3 -21.80 -34.46 -50.08
C ASN A 3 -21.66 -32.98 -50.50
N ALA A 4 -22.23 -32.09 -49.67
CA ALA A 4 -21.61 -30.81 -49.34
C ALA A 4 -21.44 -30.73 -47.81
N PHE A 5 -20.18 -30.78 -47.39
CA PHE A 5 -19.70 -30.85 -46.01
C PHE A 5 -19.79 -29.46 -45.35
N LEU A 6 -20.37 -29.42 -44.15
CA LEU A 6 -20.47 -28.26 -43.28
C LEU A 6 -19.09 -27.75 -42.84
N SER A 7 -18.72 -26.53 -43.21
CA SER A 7 -17.70 -25.75 -42.51
C SER A 7 -18.36 -24.58 -41.75
N LYS A 8 -18.85 -24.87 -40.53
CA LYS A 8 -19.22 -23.80 -39.59
C LYS A 8 -17.92 -23.18 -39.04
N GLN A 9 -17.53 -22.04 -39.58
CA GLN A 9 -16.51 -21.18 -38.96
C GLN A 9 -17.04 -20.66 -37.61
N LEU A 10 -16.31 -20.91 -36.53
CA LEU A 10 -16.55 -20.30 -35.22
C LEU A 10 -16.27 -18.78 -35.30
N PRO A 11 -17.09 -17.92 -34.66
CA PRO A 11 -16.95 -16.47 -34.79
C PRO A 11 -15.62 -15.98 -34.17
N ARG A 12 -14.92 -15.11 -34.91
CA ARG A 12 -13.73 -14.37 -34.45
C ARG A 12 -14.08 -13.56 -33.20
N GLN A 13 -13.52 -13.95 -32.05
CA GLN A 13 -13.48 -13.14 -30.83
C GLN A 13 -12.92 -11.75 -31.15
N SER A 14 -13.73 -10.72 -30.96
CA SER A 14 -13.50 -9.36 -31.43
C SER A 14 -12.43 -8.62 -30.60
N ASN A 15 -11.75 -7.66 -31.23
CA ASN A 15 -10.72 -6.82 -30.59
C ASN A 15 -11.23 -6.00 -29.38
N CYS A 16 -12.55 -5.86 -29.23
CA CYS A 16 -13.18 -5.20 -28.09
C CYS A 16 -12.99 -5.99 -26.79
N THR A 17 -13.16 -7.32 -26.83
CA THR A 17 -13.01 -8.19 -25.65
C THR A 17 -11.58 -8.20 -25.13
N LYS A 18 -10.58 -8.20 -26.01
CA LYS A 18 -9.15 -8.13 -25.63
C LYS A 18 -8.79 -6.80 -24.96
N LYS A 19 -9.35 -5.68 -25.41
CA LYS A 19 -9.10 -4.35 -24.84
C LYS A 19 -9.73 -4.21 -23.45
N THR A 20 -10.94 -4.72 -23.26
CA THR A 20 -11.63 -4.74 -21.96
C THR A 20 -10.92 -5.65 -20.95
N VAL A 21 -10.50 -6.86 -21.36
CA VAL A 21 -9.73 -7.75 -20.50
C VAL A 21 -8.38 -7.15 -20.13
N ASN A 22 -7.64 -6.55 -21.08
CA ASN A 22 -6.38 -5.85 -20.77
C ASN A 22 -6.59 -4.65 -19.84
N THR A 23 -7.72 -3.96 -19.94
CA THR A 23 -8.06 -2.84 -19.05
C THR A 23 -8.37 -3.34 -17.64
N LEU A 24 -9.17 -4.41 -17.51
CA LEU A 24 -9.50 -5.02 -16.22
C LEU A 24 -8.27 -5.67 -15.58
N VAL A 25 -7.41 -6.35 -16.34
CA VAL A 25 -6.12 -6.87 -15.86
C VAL A 25 -5.22 -5.73 -15.40
N LYS A 26 -5.18 -4.61 -16.12
CA LYS A 26 -4.42 -3.41 -15.72
C LYS A 26 -4.98 -2.75 -14.45
N TYR A 27 -6.30 -2.74 -14.25
CA TYR A 27 -6.95 -2.27 -13.02
C TYR A 27 -6.75 -3.22 -11.84
N LEU A 28 -6.81 -4.54 -12.07
CA LEU A 28 -6.49 -5.55 -11.06
C LEU A 28 -5.01 -5.47 -10.65
N TYR A 29 -4.09 -5.24 -11.60
CA TYR A 29 -2.68 -4.95 -11.33
C TYR A 29 -2.47 -3.60 -10.63
N SER A 30 -3.31 -2.59 -10.89
CA SER A 30 -3.23 -1.30 -10.17
C SER A 30 -3.80 -1.37 -8.76
N MET A 31 -4.39 -2.50 -8.37
CA MET A 31 -4.84 -2.76 -7.00
C MET A 31 -3.92 -3.69 -6.24
N SER A 32 -2.97 -4.37 -6.89
CA SER A 32 -2.05 -5.29 -6.24
C SER A 32 -0.87 -4.55 -5.60
N LEU A 33 -0.41 -5.03 -4.44
CA LEU A 33 0.71 -4.44 -3.73
C LEU A 33 2.02 -4.46 -4.55
N VAL A 34 2.85 -3.44 -4.38
CA VAL A 34 4.20 -3.46 -4.97
C VAL A 34 4.99 -4.68 -4.52
N TYR A 35 5.77 -5.27 -5.44
CA TYR A 35 6.56 -6.48 -5.23
C TYR A 35 5.78 -7.76 -4.88
N ILE A 36 4.45 -7.77 -4.99
CA ILE A 36 3.67 -8.98 -4.71
C ILE A 36 4.08 -10.18 -5.59
N GLU A 37 4.62 -9.92 -6.79
CA GLU A 37 5.12 -10.94 -7.69
C GLU A 37 6.35 -11.67 -7.14
N LYS A 38 7.08 -11.06 -6.20
CA LYS A 38 8.24 -11.66 -5.51
C LYS A 38 7.84 -12.67 -4.44
N ILE A 39 6.59 -12.65 -4.01
CA ILE A 39 6.05 -13.62 -3.06
C ILE A 39 5.68 -14.91 -3.81
N PRO A 40 5.94 -16.11 -3.24
CA PRO A 40 5.50 -17.37 -3.82
C PRO A 40 4.01 -17.35 -4.15
N SER A 41 3.63 -17.80 -5.35
CA SER A 41 2.26 -17.67 -5.87
C SER A 41 1.19 -18.24 -4.94
N SER A 42 1.50 -19.37 -4.27
CA SER A 42 0.61 -20.01 -3.29
C SER A 42 0.36 -19.18 -2.02
N LEU A 43 1.20 -18.17 -1.74
CA LEU A 43 1.10 -17.33 -0.55
C LEU A 43 0.61 -15.91 -0.84
N ARG A 44 0.60 -15.46 -2.11
CA ARG A 44 0.34 -14.05 -2.49
C ARG A 44 -0.95 -13.49 -1.91
N THR A 45 -2.07 -14.17 -2.11
CA THR A 45 -3.38 -13.69 -1.63
C THR A 45 -3.42 -13.57 -0.12
N ALA A 46 -2.93 -14.58 0.60
CA ALA A 46 -2.87 -14.55 2.07
C ALA A 46 -1.93 -13.46 2.58
N PHE A 47 -0.78 -13.30 1.93
CA PHE A 47 0.20 -12.28 2.27
C PHE A 47 -0.35 -10.88 2.06
N GLU A 48 -0.90 -10.58 0.88
CA GLU A 48 -1.49 -9.29 0.54
C GLU A 48 -2.64 -8.92 1.50
N ASN A 49 -3.58 -9.84 1.73
CA ASN A 49 -4.69 -9.60 2.65
C ASN A 49 -4.19 -9.30 4.07
N THR A 50 -3.18 -10.03 4.53
CA THR A 50 -2.60 -9.83 5.87
C THR A 50 -1.86 -8.49 5.97
N ILE A 51 -1.11 -8.08 4.93
CA ILE A 51 -0.46 -6.77 4.90
C ILE A 51 -1.48 -5.64 4.98
N ARG A 52 -2.56 -5.72 4.20
CA ARG A 52 -3.64 -4.73 4.25
C ARG A 52 -4.28 -4.65 5.63
N ALA A 53 -4.63 -5.80 6.21
CA ALA A 53 -5.18 -5.88 7.56
C ALA A 53 -4.24 -5.28 8.62
N ILE A 54 -2.93 -5.55 8.52
CA ILE A 54 -1.92 -4.93 9.41
C ILE A 54 -1.93 -3.42 9.24
N CYS A 55 -1.91 -2.92 8.00
CA CYS A 55 -1.88 -1.49 7.76
C CYS A 55 -3.16 -0.80 8.25
N ASP A 56 -4.32 -1.39 8.01
CA ASP A 56 -5.61 -0.88 8.49
C ASP A 56 -5.66 -0.85 10.03
N ASP A 57 -5.28 -1.95 10.69
CA ASP A 57 -5.26 -2.06 12.15
C ASP A 57 -4.31 -1.05 12.82
N LEU A 58 -3.22 -0.68 12.14
CA LEU A 58 -2.17 0.21 12.67
C LEU A 58 -2.28 1.65 12.17
N GLY A 59 -3.29 1.96 11.36
CA GLY A 59 -3.45 3.29 10.76
C GLY A 59 -2.37 3.64 9.73
N ILE A 60 -1.66 2.65 9.19
CA ILE A 60 -0.66 2.86 8.14
C ILE A 60 -1.39 3.10 6.82
N ALA A 61 -1.20 4.30 6.29
CA ALA A 61 -2.14 4.87 5.36
C ALA A 61 -1.99 4.37 3.90
N ASN A 62 -0.88 3.70 3.58
CA ASN A 62 -0.65 3.04 2.29
C ASN A 62 0.11 1.71 2.52
N PRO A 63 -0.50 0.56 2.21
CA PRO A 63 0.13 -0.75 2.33
C PRO A 63 1.41 -0.96 1.51
N ASP A 64 1.58 -0.25 0.40
CA ASP A 64 2.82 -0.32 -0.39
C ASP A 64 4.05 0.13 0.39
N TRP A 65 3.87 1.01 1.39
CA TRP A 65 4.99 1.46 2.22
C TRP A 65 5.61 0.29 2.97
N LEU A 66 4.78 -0.60 3.53
CA LEU A 66 5.27 -1.74 4.28
C LEU A 66 5.98 -2.75 3.35
N MET A 67 5.50 -2.89 2.11
CA MET A 67 6.17 -3.71 1.08
C MET A 67 7.54 -3.16 0.72
N ILE A 68 7.66 -1.85 0.50
CA ILE A 68 8.93 -1.19 0.16
C ILE A 68 9.91 -1.28 1.34
N VAL A 69 9.43 -1.13 2.58
CA VAL A 69 10.26 -1.30 3.79
C VAL A 69 10.79 -2.73 3.90
N MET A 70 9.94 -3.76 3.77
CA MET A 70 10.40 -5.15 3.78
C MET A 70 11.35 -5.47 2.61
N TRP A 71 11.12 -4.84 1.45
CA TRP A 71 12.04 -4.96 0.32
C TRP A 71 13.40 -4.31 0.61
N ALA A 72 13.42 -3.13 1.23
CA ALA A 72 14.64 -2.44 1.64
C ALA A 72 15.45 -3.26 2.65
N GLU A 73 14.78 -3.90 3.61
CA GLU A 73 15.43 -4.67 4.68
C GLU A 73 15.92 -6.05 4.25
N SER A 74 15.12 -6.79 3.46
CA SER A 74 15.42 -8.21 3.20
C SER A 74 15.12 -8.66 1.78
N ARG A 75 14.73 -7.75 0.88
CA ARG A 75 14.20 -8.10 -0.46
C ARG A 75 13.02 -9.08 -0.37
N LEU A 76 12.18 -8.91 0.67
CA LEU A 76 11.06 -9.79 1.02
C LEU A 76 11.47 -11.23 1.33
N ASN A 77 12.74 -11.52 1.62
CA ASN A 77 13.17 -12.87 1.97
C ASN A 77 12.97 -13.14 3.49
N PRO A 78 12.04 -14.03 3.88
CA PRO A 78 11.77 -14.31 5.29
C PRO A 78 12.92 -15.07 5.98
N GLN A 79 13.88 -15.59 5.22
CA GLN A 79 15.05 -16.31 5.75
C GLN A 79 16.32 -15.48 5.68
N ALA A 80 16.24 -14.22 5.23
CA ALA A 80 17.41 -13.34 5.14
C ALA A 80 18.04 -13.17 6.52
N LYS A 81 19.33 -13.48 6.61
CA LYS A 81 20.15 -13.36 7.83
C LYS A 81 21.32 -12.42 7.53
N ASN A 82 21.44 -11.33 8.28
CA ASN A 82 22.64 -10.52 8.21
C ASN A 82 23.81 -11.29 8.88
N PRO A 83 24.94 -11.52 8.19
CA PRO A 83 26.09 -12.25 8.75
C PRO A 83 26.80 -11.49 9.88
N SER A 84 26.68 -10.16 9.91
CA SER A 84 27.37 -9.28 10.86
C SER A 84 26.53 -8.93 12.08
N SER A 85 25.29 -9.43 12.21
CA SER A 85 24.40 -9.11 13.33
C SER A 85 23.39 -10.22 13.61
N THR A 86 22.46 -10.00 14.54
CA THR A 86 21.34 -10.93 14.80
C THR A 86 20.14 -10.72 13.87
N ALA A 87 20.14 -9.68 13.03
CA ALA A 87 19.05 -9.36 12.11
C ALA A 87 18.61 -10.55 11.23
N THR A 88 17.30 -10.83 11.24
CA THR A 88 16.68 -11.95 10.51
C THR A 88 15.28 -11.61 9.99
N GLY A 89 14.94 -12.10 8.80
CA GLY A 89 13.57 -12.11 8.28
C GLY A 89 13.12 -10.84 7.59
N LEU A 90 11.80 -10.73 7.35
CA LEU A 90 11.19 -9.74 6.45
C LEU A 90 11.60 -8.30 6.76
N ILE A 91 11.65 -7.93 8.04
CA ILE A 91 12.06 -6.60 8.51
C ILE A 91 13.38 -6.64 9.31
N GLN A 92 14.18 -7.70 9.13
CA GLN A 92 15.50 -7.83 9.77
C GLN A 92 15.47 -7.72 11.31
N PHE A 93 14.55 -8.44 11.97
CA PHE A 93 14.39 -8.46 13.43
C PHE A 93 15.71 -8.77 14.14
N LEU A 94 16.10 -7.91 15.08
CA LEU A 94 17.18 -8.20 16.03
C LEU A 94 16.70 -9.18 17.10
N GLU A 95 17.61 -10.02 17.62
CA GLU A 95 17.25 -11.09 18.59
C GLU A 95 16.55 -10.56 19.84
N ALA A 96 17.00 -9.42 20.38
CA ALA A 96 16.36 -8.81 21.55
C ALA A 96 14.90 -8.41 21.28
N ILE A 97 14.64 -7.87 20.08
CA ILE A 97 13.29 -7.48 19.64
C ILE A 97 12.44 -8.72 19.35
N ALA A 98 12.99 -9.73 18.69
CA ALA A 98 12.30 -11.00 18.44
C ALA A 98 11.79 -11.61 19.75
N ARG A 99 12.62 -11.58 20.81
CA ARG A 99 12.23 -12.04 22.15
C ARG A 99 11.15 -11.17 22.79
N SER A 100 11.23 -9.84 22.65
CA SER A 100 10.22 -8.94 23.23
C SER A 100 8.83 -9.11 22.61
N ILE A 101 8.76 -9.63 21.38
CA ILE A 101 7.49 -9.94 20.69
C ILE A 101 7.16 -11.44 20.70
N GLY A 102 7.79 -12.22 21.58
CA GLY A 102 7.41 -13.62 21.86
C GLY A 102 7.98 -14.67 20.90
N THR A 103 9.10 -14.40 20.21
CA THR A 103 9.76 -15.36 19.32
C THR A 103 11.29 -15.29 19.44
N THR A 104 12.02 -15.87 18.49
CA THR A 104 13.48 -15.77 18.36
C THR A 104 13.85 -15.62 16.89
N THR A 105 15.04 -15.12 16.59
CA THR A 105 15.54 -15.08 15.21
C THR A 105 15.68 -16.47 14.59
N ALA A 106 16.02 -17.48 15.40
CA ALA A 106 16.09 -18.88 14.97
C ALA A 106 14.70 -19.45 14.59
N ALA A 107 13.65 -19.07 15.30
CA ALA A 107 12.27 -19.44 14.94
C ALA A 107 11.81 -18.68 13.69
N LEU A 108 12.07 -17.37 13.62
CA LEU A 108 11.76 -16.54 12.46
C LEU A 108 12.41 -17.09 11.18
N ALA A 109 13.67 -17.50 11.24
CA ALA A 109 14.39 -18.09 10.09
C ALA A 109 13.73 -19.35 9.51
N LYS A 110 12.86 -20.02 10.27
CA LYS A 110 12.13 -21.22 9.82
C LYS A 110 10.72 -20.90 9.28
N MET A 111 10.29 -19.65 9.40
CA MET A 111 8.96 -19.21 8.97
C MET A 111 8.96 -18.78 7.50
N ASN A 112 7.82 -18.97 6.84
CA ASN A 112 7.56 -18.36 5.54
C ASN A 112 7.10 -16.90 5.67
N HIS A 113 6.88 -16.25 4.53
CA HIS A 113 6.44 -14.86 4.43
C HIS A 113 5.21 -14.56 5.30
N VAL A 114 4.14 -15.35 5.18
CA VAL A 114 2.87 -15.12 5.89
C VAL A 114 3.02 -15.40 7.39
N GLN A 115 3.76 -16.44 7.76
CA GLN A 115 4.01 -16.82 9.16
C GLN A 115 4.78 -15.73 9.94
N GLN A 116 5.60 -14.92 9.26
CA GLN A 116 6.29 -13.80 9.92
C GLN A 116 5.41 -12.57 10.12
N LEU A 117 4.32 -12.40 9.37
CA LEU A 117 3.51 -11.18 9.41
C LEU A 117 2.88 -10.85 10.78
N PRO A 118 2.43 -11.82 11.60
CA PRO A 118 2.02 -11.53 12.98
C PRO A 118 3.12 -10.87 13.82
N TYR A 119 4.39 -11.26 13.62
CA TYR A 119 5.53 -10.65 14.32
C TYR A 119 5.89 -9.28 13.74
N VAL A 120 5.73 -9.08 12.43
CA VAL A 120 5.84 -7.75 11.81
C VAL A 120 4.81 -6.80 12.44
N LYS A 121 3.56 -7.26 12.58
CA LYS A 121 2.49 -6.50 13.24
C LYS A 121 2.85 -6.18 14.69
N ALA A 122 3.26 -7.19 15.49
CA ALA A 122 3.60 -7.00 16.90
C ALA A 122 4.75 -5.99 17.09
N TYR A 123 5.78 -6.07 16.24
CA TYR A 123 6.86 -5.10 16.24
C TYR A 123 6.37 -3.68 15.92
N LEU A 124 5.65 -3.52 14.81
CA LEU A 124 5.15 -2.20 14.39
C LEU A 124 4.18 -1.62 15.42
N GLN A 125 3.35 -2.45 16.06
CA GLN A 125 2.50 -2.03 17.18
C GLN A 125 3.31 -1.43 18.34
N GLN A 126 4.37 -2.12 18.77
CA GLN A 126 5.25 -1.62 19.83
C GLN A 126 5.95 -0.31 19.42
N ALA A 127 6.48 -0.27 18.20
CA ALA A 127 7.17 0.89 17.65
C ALA A 127 6.22 2.12 17.56
N ILE A 128 5.01 1.93 17.00
CA ILE A 128 3.97 2.96 16.88
C ILE A 128 3.49 3.42 18.25
N LYS A 129 3.30 2.52 19.22
CA LYS A 129 2.94 2.91 20.59
C LYS A 129 3.95 3.87 21.21
N SER A 130 5.24 3.73 20.87
CA SER A 130 6.31 4.56 21.42
C SER A 130 6.58 5.86 20.64
N ARG A 131 6.31 5.89 19.33
CA ARG A 131 6.72 7.01 18.44
C ARG A 131 5.58 7.69 17.68
N GLY A 132 4.41 7.05 17.62
CA GLY A 132 3.26 7.48 16.84
C GLY A 132 3.13 6.74 15.51
N VAL A 133 1.96 6.87 14.90
CA VAL A 133 1.64 6.30 13.58
C VAL A 133 2.47 7.02 12.51
N PRO A 134 3.17 6.30 11.62
CA PRO A 134 3.99 6.92 10.60
C PRO A 134 3.12 7.66 9.57
N LYS A 135 3.50 8.90 9.25
CA LYS A 135 2.74 9.75 8.31
C LYS A 135 3.10 9.50 6.84
N ASP A 136 4.23 8.85 6.61
CA ASP A 136 4.85 8.59 5.32
C ASP A 136 5.67 7.28 5.38
N ALA A 137 6.12 6.80 4.23
CA ALA A 137 6.93 5.59 4.11
C ALA A 137 8.29 5.72 4.80
N TYR A 138 8.87 6.93 4.87
CA TYR A 138 10.15 7.15 5.51
C TYR A 138 10.06 6.98 7.03
N GLN A 139 9.02 7.52 7.65
CA GLN A 139 8.74 7.31 9.06
C GLN A 139 8.48 5.84 9.36
N LEU A 140 7.76 5.12 8.50
CA LEU A 140 7.60 3.66 8.66
C LEU A 140 8.96 2.95 8.57
N TYR A 141 9.82 3.34 7.63
CA TYR A 141 11.18 2.81 7.51
C TYR A 141 12.03 3.12 8.75
N PHE A 142 11.92 4.34 9.28
CA PHE A 142 12.63 4.75 10.49
C PHE A 142 12.15 3.98 11.72
N LEU A 143 10.88 3.58 11.80
CA LEU A 143 10.45 2.67 12.86
C LEU A 143 11.22 1.35 12.83
N VAL A 144 11.69 0.88 11.67
CA VAL A 144 12.34 -0.42 11.50
C VAL A 144 13.88 -0.32 11.59
N HIS A 145 14.52 0.52 10.78
CA HIS A 145 15.99 0.49 10.62
C HIS A 145 16.72 1.63 11.35
N PHE A 146 16.15 2.85 11.32
CA PHE A 146 16.76 4.04 11.95
C PHE A 146 15.80 4.76 12.91
N PRO A 147 15.45 4.18 14.07
CA PRO A 147 14.46 4.79 14.98
C PRO A 147 14.84 6.19 15.51
N SER A 148 16.13 6.54 15.51
CA SER A 148 16.62 7.87 15.88
C SER A 148 16.27 8.96 14.86
N ALA A 149 15.99 8.59 13.61
CA ALA A 149 15.59 9.51 12.53
C ALA A 149 14.10 9.86 12.56
N PHE A 150 13.28 9.13 13.33
CA PHE A 150 11.83 9.31 13.32
C PHE A 150 11.44 10.73 13.75
N GLY A 151 10.76 11.45 12.87
CA GLY A 151 10.31 12.84 13.09
C GLY A 151 11.43 13.89 13.09
N LYS A 152 12.64 13.54 12.63
CA LYS A 152 13.76 14.48 12.50
C LYS A 152 13.78 15.15 11.13
N SER A 153 14.45 16.32 11.05
CA SER A 153 14.63 17.04 9.79
C SER A 153 15.65 16.33 8.89
N ASP A 154 15.54 16.55 7.58
CA ASP A 154 16.42 15.98 6.56
C ASP A 154 17.91 16.31 6.79
N THR A 155 18.20 17.47 7.40
CA THR A 155 19.55 17.93 7.75
C THR A 155 20.13 17.29 9.01
N THR A 156 19.36 16.46 9.74
CA THR A 156 19.84 15.83 10.97
C THR A 156 20.89 14.78 10.63
N VAL A 157 22.09 14.93 11.20
CA VAL A 157 23.17 13.93 11.09
C VAL A 157 22.86 12.74 12.00
N LEU A 158 22.89 11.54 11.44
CA LEU A 158 22.66 10.28 12.14
C LEU A 158 23.96 9.62 12.57
N TYR A 159 24.98 9.65 11.71
CA TYR A 159 26.31 9.12 12.01
C TYR A 159 27.37 9.76 11.10
N ARG A 160 28.64 9.55 11.46
CA ARG A 160 29.80 10.19 10.82
C ARG A 160 30.88 9.16 10.50
N ALA A 161 31.76 9.49 9.56
CA ALA A 161 32.93 8.70 9.23
C ALA A 161 33.73 8.34 10.51
N GLY A 162 34.19 7.10 10.60
CA GLY A 162 34.87 6.54 11.77
C GLY A 162 33.96 5.89 12.81
N SER A 163 32.64 6.04 12.72
CA SER A 163 31.69 5.28 13.55
C SER A 163 31.40 3.89 12.98
N SER A 164 31.04 2.94 13.85
CA SER A 164 30.61 1.60 13.42
C SER A 164 29.38 1.64 12.51
N ALA A 165 28.44 2.56 12.77
CA ALA A 165 27.26 2.76 11.93
C ALA A 165 27.60 3.21 10.51
N TYR A 166 28.61 4.07 10.36
CA TYR A 166 29.09 4.53 9.05
C TYR A 166 29.74 3.39 8.25
N SER A 167 30.54 2.55 8.92
CA SER A 167 31.13 1.37 8.29
C SER A 167 30.10 0.30 7.91
N ALA A 168 29.05 0.13 8.72
CA ALA A 168 28.01 -0.86 8.49
C ALA A 168 27.00 -0.43 7.40
N ASN A 169 26.72 0.87 7.29
CA ASN A 169 25.68 1.42 6.43
C ASN A 169 26.28 2.53 5.53
N PRO A 170 26.87 2.17 4.37
CA PRO A 170 27.51 3.11 3.46
C PRO A 170 26.46 3.91 2.67
N LEU A 171 25.84 4.89 3.33
CA LEU A 171 24.79 5.74 2.79
C LEU A 171 25.24 7.18 2.50
N ASP A 172 26.52 7.50 2.73
CA ASP A 172 27.10 8.81 2.41
C ASP A 172 27.22 8.96 0.88
N TYR A 173 26.18 9.51 0.26
CA TYR A 173 26.06 9.61 -1.19
C TYR A 173 26.78 10.84 -1.75
N ASN A 174 26.89 11.90 -0.95
CA ASN A 174 27.55 13.15 -1.36
C ASN A 174 29.04 13.20 -0.97
N LYS A 175 29.51 12.22 -0.18
CA LYS A 175 30.89 12.02 0.28
C LYS A 175 31.37 13.13 1.21
N ASP A 176 30.50 13.69 2.04
CA ASP A 176 30.84 14.75 3.00
C ASP A 176 31.23 14.22 4.39
N SER A 177 31.42 12.91 4.52
CA SER A 177 31.81 12.20 5.76
C SER A 177 30.74 12.20 6.85
N VAL A 178 29.50 12.57 6.52
CA VAL A 178 28.34 12.40 7.39
C VAL A 178 27.24 11.63 6.67
N VAL A 179 26.35 11.02 7.44
CA VAL A 179 25.08 10.52 6.89
C VAL A 179 23.95 11.23 7.58
N THR A 180 23.06 11.79 6.77
CA THR A 180 21.88 12.54 7.20
C THR A 180 20.59 11.75 7.02
N VAL A 181 19.51 12.23 7.62
CA VAL A 181 18.15 11.71 7.38
C VAL A 181 17.80 11.75 5.89
N ALA A 182 18.21 12.79 5.16
CA ALA A 182 17.97 12.91 3.72
C ALA A 182 18.54 11.72 2.94
N GLU A 183 19.74 11.26 3.28
CA GLU A 183 20.40 10.18 2.57
C GLU A 183 19.77 8.82 2.87
N VAL A 184 19.27 8.62 4.09
CA VAL A 184 18.46 7.44 4.39
C VAL A 184 17.14 7.45 3.59
N LYS A 185 16.52 8.61 3.36
CA LYS A 185 15.36 8.71 2.46
C LYS A 185 15.73 8.34 1.02
N ILE A 186 16.89 8.79 0.52
CA ILE A 186 17.39 8.41 -0.81
C ILE A 186 17.57 6.89 -0.91
N PHE A 187 18.05 6.23 0.14
CA PHE A 187 18.16 4.77 0.17
C PHE A 187 16.79 4.09 -0.04
N LEU A 188 15.75 4.55 0.68
CA LEU A 188 14.40 4.00 0.53
C LEU A 188 13.79 4.30 -0.85
N GLN A 189 14.04 5.49 -1.41
CA GLN A 189 13.62 5.84 -2.78
C GLN A 189 14.25 4.88 -3.80
N LYS A 190 15.55 4.57 -3.67
CA LYS A 190 16.25 3.60 -4.53
C LYS A 190 15.72 2.17 -4.36
N ALA A 191 15.05 1.86 -3.25
CA ALA A 191 14.40 0.58 -3.01
C ALA A 191 13.02 0.46 -3.67
N CYS A 192 12.49 1.53 -4.27
CA CYS A 192 11.21 1.46 -5.00
C CYS A 192 11.37 0.76 -6.36
N PRO A 193 10.32 0.08 -6.88
CA PRO A 193 10.40 -0.55 -8.19
C PRO A 193 10.47 0.51 -9.30
N VAL A 194 11.02 0.11 -10.45
CA VAL A 194 11.08 0.99 -11.62
C VAL A 194 9.67 1.44 -12.00
N GLY A 195 9.47 2.75 -12.14
CA GLY A 195 8.19 3.36 -12.47
C GLY A 195 7.25 3.59 -11.27
N TYR A 196 7.68 3.29 -10.05
CA TYR A 196 6.95 3.70 -8.84
C TYR A 196 7.00 5.23 -8.69
N ASP A 197 5.83 5.84 -8.46
CA ASP A 197 5.74 7.27 -8.18
C ASP A 197 6.21 7.54 -6.74
N ILE A 198 7.42 8.08 -6.61
CA ILE A 198 8.06 8.38 -5.31
C ILE A 198 7.25 9.37 -4.47
N ASN A 199 6.35 10.17 -5.07
CA ASN A 199 5.47 11.06 -4.30
C ASN A 199 4.49 10.28 -3.42
N ASN A 200 4.21 9.01 -3.77
CA ASN A 200 3.42 8.13 -2.93
C ASN A 200 4.12 7.75 -1.63
N LEU A 201 5.42 8.02 -1.46
CA LEU A 201 6.13 7.81 -0.19
C LEU A 201 5.76 8.84 0.87
N GLU A 202 5.49 10.11 0.53
CA GLU A 202 5.34 11.23 1.50
C GLU A 202 3.90 11.50 1.94
N LYS A 203 2.93 10.88 1.27
CA LYS A 203 1.48 11.15 1.29
C LYS A 203 1.06 12.63 1.20
N LYS A 204 0.29 12.91 0.15
CA LYS A 204 -1.07 13.45 0.33
C LYS A 204 -2.04 12.42 -0.22
N GLY A 205 -3.05 12.03 0.56
CA GLY A 205 -4.15 11.24 0.02
C GLY A 205 -4.86 12.04 -1.06
N SER A 206 -4.56 11.76 -2.33
CA SER A 206 -5.52 12.05 -3.39
C SER A 206 -6.18 10.72 -3.73
N LEU A 207 -7.51 10.67 -3.66
CA LEU A 207 -8.26 9.71 -4.46
C LEU A 207 -7.60 9.70 -5.84
N SER A 208 -7.17 8.52 -6.33
CA SER A 208 -6.39 8.45 -7.57
C SER A 208 -7.04 9.35 -8.62
N SER A 209 -6.26 10.16 -9.34
CA SER A 209 -6.82 11.10 -10.32
C SER A 209 -7.74 10.41 -11.33
N GLN A 210 -7.58 9.09 -11.53
CA GLN A 210 -8.44 8.25 -12.34
C GLN A 210 -9.76 7.91 -11.65
N THR A 211 -9.76 7.62 -10.34
CA THR A 211 -10.97 7.45 -9.52
C THR A 211 -11.72 8.78 -9.36
N GLY A 212 -11.02 9.88 -9.13
CA GLY A 212 -11.60 11.22 -9.06
C GLY A 212 -12.20 11.68 -10.40
N LYS A 213 -11.48 11.44 -11.51
CA LYS A 213 -12.04 11.68 -12.86
C LYS A 213 -13.23 10.77 -13.12
N LEU A 214 -13.17 9.48 -12.78
CA LEU A 214 -14.28 8.55 -12.97
C LEU A 214 -15.51 8.99 -12.16
N LEU A 215 -15.33 9.43 -10.91
CA LEU A 215 -16.40 10.00 -10.09
C LEU A 215 -17.00 11.26 -10.72
N LEU A 216 -16.16 12.18 -11.22
CA LEU A 216 -16.65 13.37 -11.92
C LEU A 216 -17.39 13.03 -13.22
N TRP A 217 -16.93 12.02 -13.97
CA TRP A 217 -17.62 11.51 -15.16
C TRP A 217 -18.95 10.86 -14.81
N VAL A 218 -19.00 10.03 -13.77
CA VAL A 218 -20.25 9.40 -13.30
C VAL A 218 -21.22 10.46 -12.82
N LEU A 219 -20.79 11.40 -11.98
CA LEU A 219 -21.63 12.50 -11.50
C LEU A 219 -22.10 13.40 -12.65
N GLY A 220 -21.23 13.70 -13.62
CA GLY A 220 -21.57 14.49 -14.81
C GLY A 220 -22.57 13.78 -15.72
N ILE A 221 -22.35 12.51 -16.04
CA ILE A 221 -23.28 11.70 -16.86
C ILE A 221 -24.62 11.56 -16.13
N SER A 222 -24.62 11.28 -14.82
CA SER A 222 -25.83 11.25 -14.02
C SER A 222 -26.55 12.60 -14.05
N PHE A 223 -25.85 13.73 -13.92
CA PHE A 223 -26.45 15.05 -14.01
C PHE A 223 -27.10 15.32 -15.38
N PHE A 224 -26.43 15.01 -16.48
CA PHE A 224 -26.99 15.20 -17.83
C PHE A 224 -28.16 14.24 -18.15
N ALA A 225 -28.09 12.98 -17.70
CA ALA A 225 -29.19 12.04 -17.84
C ALA A 225 -30.41 12.46 -17.01
N LEU A 226 -30.18 12.93 -15.78
CA LEU A 226 -31.22 13.37 -14.87
C LEU A 226 -31.89 14.66 -15.35
N THR A 227 -31.10 15.65 -15.79
CA THR A 227 -31.62 16.90 -16.36
C THR A 227 -32.37 16.66 -17.68
N GLY A 228 -31.83 15.83 -18.58
CA GLY A 228 -32.53 15.45 -19.81
C GLY A 228 -33.85 14.72 -19.55
N TYR A 229 -33.87 13.82 -18.56
CA TYR A 229 -35.09 13.12 -18.13
C TYR A 229 -36.15 14.10 -17.59
N PHE A 230 -35.75 15.08 -16.76
CA PHE A 230 -36.67 16.08 -16.22
C PHE A 230 -37.13 17.11 -17.25
N MET A 231 -36.32 17.43 -18.26
CA MET A 231 -36.77 18.24 -19.40
C MET A 231 -37.79 17.50 -20.28
N TYR A 232 -37.65 16.17 -20.42
CA TYR A 232 -38.57 15.34 -21.18
C TYR A 232 -39.87 15.00 -20.41
N LYS A 233 -39.81 14.96 -19.07
CA LYS A 233 -40.97 14.76 -18.19
C LYS A 233 -40.99 15.77 -17.03
N PRO A 234 -41.49 17.00 -17.25
CA PRO A 234 -41.44 18.07 -16.26
C PRO A 234 -42.18 17.73 -14.95
N ASP A 235 -43.28 16.98 -15.01
CA ASP A 235 -44.06 16.59 -13.82
C ASP A 235 -43.31 15.63 -12.88
N SER A 236 -42.26 14.95 -13.38
CA SER A 236 -41.43 14.07 -12.55
C SER A 236 -40.49 14.83 -11.60
N TRP A 237 -40.25 16.13 -11.87
CA TRP A 237 -39.39 16.98 -11.05
C TRP A 237 -39.99 17.27 -9.68
N GLU A 238 -41.31 17.48 -9.59
CA GLU A 238 -41.99 17.72 -8.32
C GLU A 238 -41.98 16.46 -7.43
N SER A 239 -42.22 15.29 -8.01
CA SER A 239 -42.10 14.00 -7.29
C SER A 239 -40.68 13.76 -6.77
N PHE A 240 -39.67 14.17 -7.52
CA PHE A 240 -38.26 14.08 -7.11
C PHE A 240 -37.92 15.06 -5.98
N LYS A 241 -38.42 16.31 -6.04
CA LYS A 241 -38.26 17.27 -4.94
C LYS A 241 -38.88 16.77 -3.65
N GLU A 242 -40.09 16.22 -3.71
CA GLU A 242 -40.76 15.65 -2.54
C GLU A 242 -40.00 14.44 -1.98
N TRP A 243 -39.47 13.58 -2.86
CA TRP A 243 -38.60 12.47 -2.44
C TRP A 243 -37.30 12.96 -1.78
N ILE A 244 -36.63 14.00 -2.30
CA ILE A 244 -35.43 14.58 -1.66
C ILE A 244 -35.77 15.16 -0.29
N LYS A 245 -36.86 15.93 -0.19
CA LYS A 245 -37.29 16.50 1.10
C LYS A 245 -37.54 15.40 2.13
N ASP A 246 -38.18 14.30 1.72
CA ASP A 246 -38.46 13.18 2.62
C ASP A 246 -37.20 12.39 2.99
N PHE A 247 -36.30 12.16 2.03
CA PHE A 247 -35.00 11.53 2.27
C PHE A 247 -34.13 12.32 3.25
N ILE A 248 -34.05 13.64 3.09
CA ILE A 248 -33.31 14.53 4.00
C ILE A 248 -33.95 14.52 5.38
N LYS A 249 -35.28 14.59 5.46
CA LYS A 249 -36.03 14.55 6.73
C LYS A 249 -35.80 13.24 7.50
N HIS A 250 -35.73 12.10 6.81
CA HIS A 250 -35.45 10.80 7.42
C HIS A 250 -33.97 10.63 7.80
N SER A 251 -33.05 11.10 6.95
CA SER A 251 -31.61 11.06 7.23
C SER A 251 -31.22 11.92 8.44
N ILE A 252 -31.87 13.07 8.63
CA ILE A 252 -31.65 13.95 9.79
C ILE A 252 -32.32 13.42 11.07
N ARG A 253 -33.43 12.67 10.97
CA ARG A 253 -34.08 12.03 12.13
C ARG A 253 -33.29 10.84 12.68
N GLY A 254 -32.61 10.08 11.81
CA GLY A 254 -31.72 8.98 12.24
C GLY A 254 -30.57 9.45 13.14
N VAL A 255 -30.04 10.65 12.90
CA VAL A 255 -28.93 11.25 13.70
C VAL A 255 -29.39 11.75 15.07
N ARG A 256 -30.68 12.06 15.26
CA ARG A 256 -31.19 12.63 16.52
C ARG A 256 -31.52 11.57 17.57
N HIS A 257 -31.68 10.31 17.18
CA HIS A 257 -31.95 9.19 18.11
C HIS A 257 -30.68 8.50 18.63
N GLU A 258 -29.48 8.89 18.19
CA GLU A 258 -28.20 8.37 18.70
C GLU A 258 -27.53 9.29 19.74
N PHE A 259 -28.15 10.43 20.09
CA PHE A 259 -27.66 11.39 21.08
C PHE A 259 -28.70 11.72 22.17
N SER A 260 -29.46 10.73 22.64
CA SER A 260 -30.29 10.83 23.85
C SER A 260 -30.11 9.59 24.72
#